data_AF-D3PVG2-F1
#
_entry.id   AF-D3PVG2-F1
#
_cell.length_a   1.000
_cell.length_b   1.000
_cell.length_c   1.000
_cell.angle_alpha   90.00
_cell.angle_beta   90.00
_cell.angle_gamma   90.00
#
_symmetry.space_group_name_H-M   'P 1'
#
loop_
_entity.id
_entity.type
_entity.pdbx_description
1 polymer ?
#
loop_
_entity_poly.entity_id
_entity_poly.type
_entity_poly.pdbx_seq_one_letter_code
_entity_poly.pdbx_strand_id
1 'polypeptide(L)'
;MPEQDGRIGPALGGITDVKINDVRHDLVFYQSGLLFLSDHSKSDAKRLRRILDTTTQAELIRRNRFVDFTDVTHVQLVKPGTPFKVALDLLGGEQLEIAERWVSAPLDKKDGDLLKELLANLRNTGPMPEAAAAEAARAWAEDAVVLDAMANVKVNDIEYDLVVLDIGLVFVAGPGETHLGKTRLTKLLGDTPLPDIVGRNWLVRYEQVVAATITKSIPLTGELELYDGLRLSFKESWIGQSLTDETREVTTAALCSVGAVKP
;
A
#
# COMPACT_ATOMS: atom_id res chain seq x y z
N MET A 1 -7.65 -33.48 -5.79
CA MET A 1 -6.92 -32.40 -5.12
C MET A 1 -7.76 -31.91 -3.95
N PRO A 2 -7.55 -32.37 -2.72
CA PRO A 2 -8.13 -31.76 -1.52
C PRO A 2 -7.10 -30.84 -0.83
N GLU A 3 -7.59 -29.94 0.03
CA GLU A 3 -6.83 -29.11 1.00
C GLU A 3 -6.34 -27.70 0.58
N GLN A 4 -7.20 -26.90 -0.05
CA GLN A 4 -7.14 -25.43 0.12
C GLN A 4 -8.15 -24.88 1.15
N ASP A 5 -9.13 -25.69 1.58
CA ASP A 5 -10.24 -25.25 2.46
C ASP A 5 -9.79 -24.79 3.86
N GLY A 6 -8.62 -25.24 4.36
CA GLY A 6 -8.18 -24.94 5.72
C GLY A 6 -7.59 -23.54 5.93
N ARG A 7 -7.25 -22.80 4.87
CA ARG A 7 -6.52 -21.52 5.00
C ARG A 7 -7.42 -20.28 5.04
N ILE A 8 -8.63 -20.36 4.49
CA ILE A 8 -9.41 -19.15 4.21
C ILE A 8 -10.27 -18.71 5.41
N GLY A 9 -10.63 -19.66 6.28
CA GLY A 9 -11.46 -19.41 7.47
C GLY A 9 -12.93 -19.11 7.12
N PRO A 10 -13.80 -18.96 8.12
CA PRO A 10 -15.20 -18.60 7.90
C PRO A 10 -15.31 -17.18 7.31
N ALA A 11 -16.42 -16.91 6.61
CA ALA A 11 -16.72 -15.56 6.15
C ALA A 11 -16.84 -14.60 7.34
N LEU A 12 -16.14 -13.46 7.27
CA LEU A 12 -16.18 -12.44 8.32
C LEU A 12 -17.40 -11.52 8.16
N GLY A 13 -17.82 -11.29 6.92
CA GLY A 13 -18.98 -10.46 6.59
C GLY A 13 -19.20 -10.38 5.08
N GLY A 14 -20.16 -9.56 4.66
CA GLY A 14 -20.43 -9.36 3.24
C GLY A 14 -21.30 -8.14 2.95
N ILE A 15 -21.21 -7.64 1.72
CA ILE A 15 -21.93 -6.46 1.26
C ILE A 15 -22.50 -6.76 -0.12
N THR A 16 -23.79 -6.51 -0.30
CA THR A 16 -24.49 -6.78 -1.56
C THR A 16 -24.40 -5.59 -2.52
N ASP A 17 -24.50 -5.83 -3.82
CA ASP A 17 -24.55 -4.80 -4.88
C ASP A 17 -23.40 -3.78 -4.82
N VAL A 18 -22.17 -4.28 -4.64
CA VAL A 18 -20.93 -3.50 -4.69
C VAL A 18 -20.43 -3.44 -6.13
N LYS A 19 -19.87 -2.31 -6.55
CA LYS A 19 -19.19 -2.19 -7.85
C LYS A 19 -17.74 -2.62 -7.72
N ILE A 20 -17.31 -3.54 -8.57
CA ILE A 20 -15.91 -3.90 -8.79
C ILE A 20 -15.57 -3.53 -10.24
N ASN A 21 -14.71 -2.54 -10.46
CA ASN A 21 -14.40 -2.01 -11.80
C ASN A 21 -15.67 -1.73 -12.63
N ASP A 22 -16.62 -1.01 -12.02
CA ASP A 22 -17.95 -0.69 -12.56
C ASP A 22 -18.92 -1.86 -12.81
N VAL A 23 -18.50 -3.12 -12.59
CA VAL A 23 -19.35 -4.31 -12.67
C VAL A 23 -19.95 -4.63 -11.30
N ARG A 24 -21.21 -5.08 -11.26
CA ARG A 24 -21.91 -5.35 -9.99
C ARG A 24 -21.60 -6.75 -9.47
N HIS A 25 -21.30 -6.83 -8.19
CA HIS A 25 -21.02 -8.05 -7.46
C HIS A 25 -21.65 -8.02 -6.08
N ASP A 26 -21.90 -9.21 -5.51
CA ASP A 26 -21.94 -9.33 -4.06
C ASP A 26 -20.53 -9.61 -3.55
N LEU A 27 -20.12 -8.88 -2.52
CA LEU A 27 -18.81 -8.98 -1.91
C LEU A 27 -18.92 -9.81 -0.64
N VAL A 28 -18.08 -10.83 -0.49
CA VAL A 28 -17.87 -11.56 0.76
C VAL A 28 -16.41 -11.43 1.11
N PHE A 29 -16.09 -11.13 2.35
CA PHE A 29 -14.71 -10.99 2.79
C PHE A 29 -14.38 -11.99 3.89
N TYR A 30 -13.19 -12.54 3.76
CA TYR A 30 -12.58 -13.54 4.63
C TYR A 30 -11.33 -12.95 5.27
N GLN A 31 -10.76 -13.64 6.24
CA GLN A 31 -9.51 -13.19 6.87
C GLN A 31 -8.32 -13.16 5.87
N SER A 32 -8.39 -13.98 4.82
CA SER A 32 -7.34 -14.15 3.82
C SER A 32 -7.63 -13.52 2.46
N GLY A 33 -8.82 -12.95 2.23
CA GLY A 33 -9.13 -12.40 0.92
C GLY A 33 -10.57 -11.96 0.71
N LEU A 34 -10.86 -11.55 -0.52
CA LEU A 34 -12.17 -11.08 -0.98
C LEU A 34 -12.73 -12.03 -2.04
N LEU A 35 -14.02 -12.32 -1.96
CA LEU A 35 -14.76 -13.11 -2.93
C LEU A 35 -15.82 -12.25 -3.61
N PHE A 36 -15.80 -12.20 -4.94
CA PHE A 36 -16.74 -11.43 -5.75
C PHE A 36 -17.73 -12.35 -6.44
N LEU A 37 -18.94 -12.43 -5.92
CA LEU A 37 -19.99 -13.26 -6.49
C LEU A 37 -20.57 -12.56 -7.72
N SER A 38 -20.54 -13.25 -8.86
CA SER A 38 -20.98 -12.70 -10.15
C SER A 38 -22.50 -12.60 -10.26
N ASP A 39 -23.23 -13.50 -9.59
CA ASP A 39 -24.68 -13.46 -9.53
C ASP A 39 -25.14 -12.42 -8.51
N HIS A 40 -25.69 -11.32 -9.02
CA HIS A 40 -26.28 -10.22 -8.26
C HIS A 40 -27.77 -10.06 -8.61
N SER A 41 -28.41 -11.08 -9.19
CA SER A 41 -29.83 -11.03 -9.51
C SER A 41 -30.64 -10.94 -8.21
N LYS A 42 -31.34 -9.82 -8.02
CA LYS A 42 -32.04 -9.50 -6.76
C LYS A 42 -31.10 -9.56 -5.55
N SER A 43 -29.96 -8.90 -5.68
CA SER A 43 -28.96 -8.72 -4.64
C SER A 43 -29.60 -8.19 -3.34
N ASP A 44 -29.72 -9.06 -2.34
CA ASP A 44 -30.20 -8.75 -0.99
C ASP A 44 -29.47 -9.62 0.05
N ALA A 45 -29.40 -9.11 1.29
CA ALA A 45 -28.63 -9.75 2.36
C ALA A 45 -29.15 -11.16 2.74
N LYS A 46 -30.47 -11.43 2.58
CA LYS A 46 -31.05 -12.75 2.89
C LYS A 46 -30.63 -13.79 1.85
N ARG A 47 -30.59 -13.39 0.57
CA ARG A 47 -30.09 -14.23 -0.51
C ARG A 47 -28.61 -14.55 -0.29
N LEU A 48 -27.79 -13.54 -0.03
CA LEU A 48 -26.35 -13.75 0.20
C LEU A 48 -26.10 -14.68 1.39
N ARG A 49 -26.81 -14.49 2.51
CA ARG A 49 -26.74 -15.40 3.67
C ARG A 49 -27.12 -16.83 3.31
N ARG A 50 -28.23 -17.03 2.58
CA ARG A 50 -28.65 -18.36 2.12
C ARG A 50 -27.59 -19.04 1.24
N ILE A 51 -26.91 -18.28 0.38
CA ILE A 51 -25.84 -18.83 -0.47
C ILE A 51 -24.69 -19.31 0.41
N LEU A 52 -24.27 -18.50 1.38
CA LEU A 52 -23.20 -18.86 2.34
C LEU A 52 -23.59 -20.06 3.22
N ASP A 53 -24.87 -20.21 3.56
CA ASP A 53 -25.36 -21.33 4.38
C ASP A 53 -25.51 -22.64 3.61
N THR A 54 -25.81 -22.58 2.30
CA THR A 54 -26.14 -23.76 1.49
C THR A 54 -25.03 -24.21 0.54
N THR A 55 -24.06 -23.34 0.27
CA THR A 55 -22.97 -23.61 -0.68
C THR A 55 -21.65 -23.64 0.07
N THR A 56 -20.85 -24.68 -0.18
CA THR A 56 -19.52 -24.77 0.43
C THR A 56 -18.60 -23.68 -0.08
N GLN A 57 -17.66 -23.25 0.77
CA GLN A 57 -16.67 -22.24 0.44
C GLN A 57 -15.82 -22.61 -0.78
N ALA A 58 -15.34 -23.86 -0.84
CA ALA A 58 -14.63 -24.39 -2.02
C ALA A 58 -15.44 -24.25 -3.32
N GLU A 59 -16.75 -24.49 -3.28
CA GLU A 59 -17.59 -24.35 -4.47
C GLU A 59 -17.80 -22.88 -4.84
N LEU A 60 -17.94 -21.99 -3.86
CA LEU A 60 -18.05 -20.55 -4.09
C LEU A 60 -16.77 -19.98 -4.72
N ILE A 61 -15.60 -20.32 -4.21
CA ILE A 61 -14.30 -19.89 -4.76
C ILE A 61 -14.09 -20.45 -6.16
N ARG A 62 -14.50 -21.70 -6.43
CA ARG A 62 -14.35 -22.29 -7.76
C ARG A 62 -15.18 -21.56 -8.84
N ARG A 63 -16.35 -21.04 -8.46
CA ARG A 63 -17.30 -20.42 -9.39
C ARG A 63 -17.13 -18.92 -9.54
N ASN A 64 -16.41 -18.29 -8.62
CA ASN A 64 -16.37 -16.84 -8.50
C ASN A 64 -14.92 -16.37 -8.38
N ARG A 65 -14.72 -15.08 -8.57
CA ARG A 65 -13.39 -14.50 -8.44
C ARG A 65 -13.04 -14.35 -6.96
N PHE A 66 -11.94 -14.96 -6.54
CA PHE A 66 -11.33 -14.73 -5.23
C PHE A 66 -10.04 -13.94 -5.41
N VAL A 67 -9.82 -12.93 -4.57
CA VAL A 67 -8.60 -12.14 -4.48
C VAL A 67 -7.98 -12.45 -3.13
N ASP A 68 -6.84 -13.14 -3.13
CA ASP A 68 -6.08 -13.41 -1.92
C ASP A 68 -5.42 -12.10 -1.46
N PHE A 69 -5.41 -11.84 -0.15
CA PHE A 69 -4.74 -10.66 0.38
C PHE A 69 -3.22 -10.71 0.21
N THR A 70 -2.64 -11.89 0.02
CA THR A 70 -1.23 -12.01 -0.37
C THR A 70 -0.96 -11.52 -1.80
N ASP A 71 -2.00 -11.41 -2.64
CA ASP A 71 -1.90 -10.79 -3.96
C ASP A 71 -2.12 -9.27 -3.91
N VAL A 72 -2.53 -8.68 -2.78
CA VAL A 72 -2.76 -7.24 -2.67
C VAL A 72 -1.44 -6.53 -2.33
N THR A 73 -0.96 -5.69 -3.24
CA THR A 73 0.29 -4.94 -3.07
C THR A 73 0.05 -3.57 -2.45
N HIS A 74 -1.08 -2.94 -2.78
CA HIS A 74 -1.45 -1.62 -2.29
C HIS A 74 -2.96 -1.50 -2.09
N VAL A 75 -3.33 -0.69 -1.10
CA VAL A 75 -4.70 -0.33 -0.74
C VAL A 75 -4.77 1.17 -0.55
N GLN A 76 -5.70 1.80 -1.28
CA GLN A 76 -6.01 3.22 -1.15
C GLN A 76 -7.50 3.42 -0.85
N LEU A 77 -7.81 4.02 0.30
CA LEU A 77 -9.17 4.37 0.68
C LEU A 77 -9.59 5.70 0.04
N VAL A 78 -9.98 5.68 -1.23
CA VAL A 78 -10.35 6.87 -2.03
C VAL A 78 -11.49 7.67 -1.40
N LYS A 79 -12.47 6.98 -0.80
CA LYS A 79 -13.58 7.62 -0.08
C LYS A 79 -13.93 6.79 1.17
N PRO A 80 -13.66 7.28 2.39
CA PRO A 80 -13.85 6.52 3.63
C PRO A 80 -15.30 6.48 4.17
N GLY A 81 -16.15 7.41 3.75
CA GLY A 81 -17.54 7.51 4.22
C GLY A 81 -18.45 6.45 3.61
N THR A 82 -19.75 6.48 3.92
CA THR A 82 -20.76 5.63 3.28
C THR A 82 -21.51 6.44 2.21
N PRO A 83 -21.53 6.01 0.93
CA PRO A 83 -20.84 4.84 0.39
C PRO A 83 -19.33 5.04 0.27
N PHE A 84 -18.56 3.99 0.54
CA PHE A 84 -17.10 4.00 0.46
C PHE A 84 -16.60 3.68 -0.95
N LYS A 85 -15.33 4.05 -1.20
CA LYS A 85 -14.58 3.66 -2.40
C LYS A 85 -13.15 3.30 -2.01
N VAL A 86 -12.68 2.15 -2.47
CA VAL A 86 -11.32 1.63 -2.25
C VAL A 86 -10.71 1.26 -3.59
N ALA A 87 -9.45 1.57 -3.80
CA ALA A 87 -8.64 1.03 -4.89
C ALA A 87 -7.65 0.03 -4.30
N LEU A 88 -7.50 -1.12 -4.96
CA LEU A 88 -6.51 -2.14 -4.65
C LEU A 88 -5.62 -2.32 -5.88
N ASP A 89 -4.31 -2.33 -5.67
CA ASP A 89 -3.37 -2.82 -6.66
C ASP A 89 -3.02 -4.26 -6.32
N LEU A 90 -3.01 -5.13 -7.33
CA LEU A 90 -2.70 -6.55 -7.20
C LEU A 90 -1.34 -6.88 -7.81
N LEU A 91 -0.77 -7.99 -7.34
CA LEU A 91 0.40 -8.61 -7.92
C LEU A 91 0.15 -8.91 -9.41
N GLY A 92 1.07 -8.44 -10.28
CA GLY A 92 0.91 -8.53 -11.73
C GLY A 92 0.33 -7.28 -12.39
N GLY A 93 0.11 -6.19 -11.63
CA GLY A 93 -0.24 -4.87 -12.17
C GLY A 93 -1.74 -4.67 -12.45
N GLU A 94 -2.59 -5.59 -11.99
CA GLU A 94 -4.03 -5.41 -12.07
C GLU A 94 -4.53 -4.42 -11.00
N GLN A 95 -5.45 -3.54 -11.40
CA GLN A 95 -6.11 -2.60 -10.48
C GLN A 95 -7.58 -2.97 -10.28
N LEU A 96 -8.01 -2.97 -9.02
CA LEU A 96 -9.39 -3.21 -8.62
C LEU A 96 -9.95 -2.00 -7.86
N GLU A 97 -11.01 -1.42 -8.41
CA GLU A 97 -11.81 -0.41 -7.74
C GLU A 97 -13.05 -1.05 -7.12
N ILE A 98 -13.17 -0.97 -5.79
CA ILE A 98 -14.33 -1.42 -5.02
C ILE A 98 -15.12 -0.21 -4.56
N ALA A 99 -16.37 -0.07 -5.00
CA ALA A 99 -17.24 1.03 -4.63
C ALA A 99 -18.58 0.53 -4.07
N GLU A 100 -18.85 0.88 -2.82
CA GLU A 100 -20.16 0.68 -2.21
C GLU A 100 -21.20 1.57 -2.91
N ARG A 101 -22.46 1.13 -2.92
CA ARG A 101 -23.58 1.90 -3.45
C ARG A 101 -24.52 2.29 -2.32
N TRP A 102 -25.29 3.35 -2.52
CA TRP A 102 -26.38 3.71 -1.61
C TRP A 102 -27.43 2.61 -1.42
N VAL A 103 -27.53 1.68 -2.36
CA VAL A 103 -28.44 0.53 -2.33
C VAL A 103 -27.77 -0.75 -1.84
N SER A 104 -26.46 -0.71 -1.54
CA SER A 104 -25.75 -1.84 -0.99
C SER A 104 -26.31 -2.18 0.40
N ALA A 105 -26.44 -3.47 0.69
CA ALA A 105 -26.90 -3.95 1.98
C ALA A 105 -25.83 -4.86 2.60
N PRO A 106 -25.30 -4.52 3.78
CA PRO A 106 -24.38 -5.41 4.46
C PRO A 106 -25.12 -6.58 5.14
N LEU A 107 -24.41 -7.69 5.41
CA LEU A 107 -24.99 -8.83 6.15
C LEU A 107 -25.18 -8.51 7.63
N ASP A 108 -24.26 -7.74 8.21
CA ASP A 108 -24.37 -7.09 9.53
C ASP A 108 -24.15 -5.57 9.42
N LYS A 109 -24.73 -4.79 10.34
CA LYS A 109 -24.60 -3.32 10.37
C LYS A 109 -23.14 -2.84 10.36
N LYS A 110 -22.21 -3.65 10.87
CA LYS A 110 -20.79 -3.29 10.98
C LYS A 110 -19.93 -3.74 9.80
N ASP A 111 -20.45 -4.49 8.83
CA ASP A 111 -19.60 -5.11 7.80
C ASP A 111 -18.86 -4.09 6.94
N GLY A 112 -19.46 -2.92 6.67
CA GLY A 112 -18.78 -1.84 5.96
C GLY A 112 -17.57 -1.30 6.73
N ASP A 113 -17.71 -1.11 8.04
CA ASP A 113 -16.61 -0.68 8.91
C ASP A 113 -15.56 -1.77 9.07
N LEU A 114 -15.98 -3.02 9.24
CA LEU A 114 -15.09 -4.18 9.34
C LEU A 114 -14.27 -4.38 8.07
N LEU A 115 -14.87 -4.23 6.88
CA LEU A 115 -14.13 -4.30 5.62
C LEU A 115 -13.09 -3.18 5.51
N LYS A 116 -13.47 -1.94 5.85
CA LYS A 116 -12.52 -0.82 5.84
C LYS A 116 -11.37 -1.05 6.81
N GLU A 117 -11.65 -1.57 8.01
CA GLU A 117 -10.63 -1.91 9.00
C GLU A 117 -9.72 -3.04 8.50
N LEU A 118 -10.31 -4.11 7.95
CA LEU A 118 -9.59 -5.23 7.34
C LEU A 118 -8.63 -4.73 6.26
N LEU A 119 -9.12 -3.91 5.32
CA LEU A 119 -8.34 -3.35 4.21
C LEU A 119 -7.31 -2.32 4.68
N ALA A 120 -7.61 -1.51 5.69
CA ALA A 120 -6.65 -0.56 6.27
C ALA A 120 -5.53 -1.27 7.05
N ASN A 121 -5.81 -2.46 7.58
CA ASN A 121 -4.84 -3.32 8.25
C ASN A 121 -4.03 -4.18 7.27
N LEU A 122 -4.41 -4.25 5.98
CA LEU A 122 -3.52 -4.75 4.94
C LEU A 122 -2.38 -3.74 4.82
N ARG A 123 -1.23 -4.10 5.37
CA ARG A 123 -0.01 -3.32 5.16
C ARG A 123 0.22 -3.23 3.66
N ASN A 124 0.42 -2.00 3.17
CA ASN A 124 0.89 -1.69 1.83
C ASN A 124 2.31 -2.22 1.64
N THR A 125 2.41 -3.54 1.56
CA THR A 125 3.63 -4.31 1.44
C THR A 125 3.31 -5.47 0.52
N GLY A 126 3.26 -5.23 -0.79
CA GLY A 126 3.72 -6.30 -1.68
C GLY A 126 5.21 -6.45 -1.45
N PRO A 127 5.69 -7.52 -0.78
CA PRO A 127 6.73 -8.36 -1.39
C PRO A 127 6.80 -9.78 -0.77
N MET A 128 7.91 -10.48 -1.00
CA MET A 128 8.45 -11.57 -0.17
C MET A 128 7.98 -11.51 1.31
N PRO A 129 7.84 -12.67 1.98
CA PRO A 129 7.44 -12.73 3.39
C PRO A 129 8.15 -11.67 4.23
N GLU A 130 7.44 -10.92 5.08
CA GLU A 130 7.92 -9.72 5.78
C GLU A 130 9.32 -9.89 6.41
N ALA A 131 9.59 -11.06 7.01
CA ALA A 131 10.90 -11.39 7.57
C ALA A 131 12.01 -11.54 6.51
N ALA A 132 11.71 -12.15 5.36
CA ALA A 132 12.65 -12.32 4.26
C ALA A 132 12.91 -10.99 3.51
N ALA A 133 11.89 -10.14 3.38
CA ALA A 133 12.07 -8.79 2.84
C ALA A 133 12.92 -7.92 3.76
N ALA A 134 12.68 -7.97 5.08
CA ALA A 134 13.48 -7.27 6.07
C ALA A 134 14.94 -7.77 6.13
N GLU A 135 15.15 -9.08 5.99
CA GLU A 135 16.48 -9.69 5.96
C GLU A 135 17.24 -9.35 4.67
N ALA A 136 16.57 -9.42 3.51
CA ALA A 136 17.15 -8.97 2.25
C ALA A 136 17.49 -7.48 2.28
N ALA A 137 16.60 -6.66 2.84
CA ALA A 137 16.80 -5.23 3.01
C ALA A 137 17.98 -4.92 3.95
N ARG A 138 18.15 -5.68 5.04
CA ARG A 138 19.35 -5.61 5.89
C ARG A 138 20.62 -5.96 5.13
N ALA A 139 20.59 -7.04 4.36
CA ALA A 139 21.75 -7.47 3.58
C ALA A 139 22.15 -6.44 2.51
N TRP A 140 21.19 -5.83 1.82
CA TRP A 140 21.48 -4.74 0.87
C TRP A 140 22.06 -3.50 1.55
N ALA A 141 21.70 -3.25 2.80
CA ALA A 141 22.12 -2.09 3.56
C ALA A 141 23.46 -2.26 4.30
N GLU A 142 24.09 -3.44 4.25
CA GLU A 142 25.35 -3.72 4.96
C GLU A 142 26.50 -2.80 4.49
N ASP A 143 26.57 -2.54 3.17
CA ASP A 143 27.57 -1.68 2.54
C ASP A 143 26.99 -0.35 2.03
N ALA A 144 25.71 -0.08 2.30
CA ALA A 144 25.06 1.13 1.82
C ALA A 144 25.58 2.38 2.53
N VAL A 145 25.61 3.49 1.80
CA VAL A 145 26.08 4.78 2.31
C VAL A 145 24.91 5.75 2.40
N VAL A 146 24.76 6.39 3.56
CA VAL A 146 23.82 7.50 3.73
C VAL A 146 24.37 8.71 3.00
N LEU A 147 23.64 9.17 1.99
CA LEU A 147 23.97 10.39 1.26
C LEU A 147 23.39 11.61 1.97
N ASP A 148 22.10 11.55 2.35
CA ASP A 148 21.43 12.62 3.09
C ASP A 148 20.07 12.16 3.67
N ALA A 149 19.33 13.04 4.35
CA ALA A 149 17.98 12.78 4.83
C ALA A 149 17.09 14.04 4.92
N MET A 150 15.79 13.89 4.67
CA MET A 150 14.79 14.96 4.66
C MET A 150 13.57 14.57 5.51
N ALA A 151 13.11 15.47 6.37
CA ALA A 151 12.01 15.20 7.28
C ALA A 151 10.63 15.52 6.66
N ASN A 152 9.62 14.74 7.06
CA ASN A 152 8.21 14.97 6.71
C ASN A 152 7.95 15.12 5.19
N VAL A 153 8.64 14.33 4.36
CA VAL A 153 8.34 14.20 2.93
C VAL A 153 7.00 13.49 2.78
N LYS A 154 6.13 14.00 1.91
CA LYS A 154 4.87 13.33 1.57
C LYS A 154 5.10 12.34 0.44
N VAL A 155 4.69 11.09 0.64
CA VAL A 155 4.62 10.07 -0.40
C VAL A 155 3.17 9.59 -0.48
N ASN A 156 2.53 9.78 -1.64
CA ASN A 156 1.10 9.48 -1.83
C ASN A 156 0.22 10.04 -0.69
N ASP A 157 0.46 11.32 -0.36
CA ASP A 157 -0.18 12.09 0.73
C ASP A 157 0.07 11.62 2.18
N ILE A 158 0.91 10.60 2.39
CA ILE A 158 1.33 10.13 3.71
C ILE A 158 2.71 10.69 4.04
N GLU A 159 2.91 11.18 5.27
CA GLU A 159 4.21 11.74 5.69
C GLU A 159 5.20 10.65 6.11
N TYR A 160 6.45 10.80 5.65
CA TYR A 160 7.61 9.99 6.01
C TYR A 160 8.82 10.89 6.30
N ASP A 161 9.75 10.38 7.09
CA ASP A 161 11.13 10.85 7.01
C ASP A 161 11.83 10.07 5.89
N LEU A 162 12.50 10.77 4.99
CA LEU A 162 13.23 10.20 3.87
C LEU A 162 14.72 10.13 4.23
N VAL A 163 15.32 8.94 4.10
CA VAL A 163 16.77 8.76 4.08
C VAL A 163 17.19 8.41 2.66
N VAL A 164 18.12 9.17 2.10
CA VAL A 164 18.68 8.96 0.76
C VAL A 164 19.95 8.14 0.91
N LEU A 165 19.96 6.97 0.31
CA LEU A 165 21.11 6.08 0.23
C LEU A 165 21.67 6.06 -1.20
N ASP A 166 22.88 5.56 -1.36
CA ASP A 166 23.47 5.26 -2.67
C ASP A 166 22.77 4.11 -3.40
N ILE A 167 22.09 3.21 -2.67
CA ILE A 167 21.31 2.09 -3.22
C ILE A 167 19.81 2.40 -3.43
N GLY A 168 19.30 3.50 -2.88
CA GLY A 168 17.86 3.79 -2.94
C GLY A 168 17.37 4.82 -1.94
N LEU A 169 16.05 4.85 -1.76
CA LEU A 169 15.33 5.74 -0.85
C LEU A 169 14.68 4.93 0.26
N VAL A 170 14.83 5.34 1.51
CA VAL A 170 14.20 4.70 2.66
C VAL A 170 13.18 5.66 3.27
N PHE A 171 11.93 5.22 3.32
CA PHE A 171 10.81 5.97 3.90
C PHE A 171 10.51 5.45 5.32
N VAL A 172 10.80 6.28 6.30
CA VAL A 172 10.60 6.01 7.73
C VAL A 172 9.25 6.56 8.15
N ALA A 173 8.35 5.67 8.56
CA ALA A 173 6.97 6.02 8.89
C ALA A 173 6.84 6.76 10.23
N GLY A 174 5.76 7.53 10.37
CA GLY A 174 5.44 8.26 11.59
C GLY A 174 6.41 9.41 11.88
N PRO A 175 6.73 10.28 10.90
CA PRO A 175 7.54 11.45 11.19
C PRO A 175 6.74 12.34 12.14
N GLY A 176 7.30 12.55 13.33
CA GLY A 176 6.64 13.38 14.35
C GLY A 176 6.58 14.85 13.93
N GLU A 177 6.65 15.73 14.92
CA GLU A 177 6.57 17.17 14.68
C GLU A 177 7.66 17.67 13.72
N THR A 178 7.25 18.52 12.76
CA THR A 178 8.10 18.95 11.65
C THR A 178 9.32 19.75 12.09
N HIS A 179 9.19 20.56 13.14
CA HIS A 179 10.28 21.42 13.65
C HIS A 179 11.35 20.64 14.44
N LEU A 180 11.11 19.35 14.71
CA LEU A 180 12.07 18.44 15.33
C LEU A 180 12.69 17.47 14.31
N GLY A 181 12.41 17.66 13.02
CA GLY A 181 12.85 16.77 11.93
C GLY A 181 14.34 16.52 11.91
N LYS A 182 15.17 17.58 11.92
CA LYS A 182 16.63 17.45 11.87
C LYS A 182 17.17 16.71 13.10
N THR A 183 16.73 17.08 14.29
CA THR A 183 17.13 16.42 15.54
C THR A 183 16.77 14.93 15.52
N ARG A 184 15.57 14.59 15.04
CA ARG A 184 15.09 13.21 14.93
C ARG A 184 15.89 12.40 13.91
N LEU A 185 16.17 12.98 12.74
CA LEU A 185 16.98 12.33 11.69
C LEU A 185 18.42 12.11 12.15
N THR A 186 19.05 13.12 12.75
CA THR A 186 20.40 12.99 13.32
C THR A 186 20.44 11.92 14.40
N LYS A 187 19.43 11.87 15.27
CA LYS A 187 19.33 10.82 16.29
C LYS A 187 19.13 9.43 15.67
N LEU A 188 18.22 9.29 14.71
CA LEU A 188 17.96 8.03 14.02
C LEU A 188 19.24 7.46 13.41
N LEU A 189 19.96 8.28 12.64
CA LEU A 189 21.18 7.88 11.93
C LEU A 189 22.40 7.73 12.85
N GLY A 190 22.42 8.42 13.99
CA GLY A 190 23.48 8.31 14.98
C GLY A 190 23.33 7.12 15.94
N ASP A 191 22.09 6.75 16.28
CA ASP A 191 21.80 5.76 17.32
C ASP A 191 21.42 4.38 16.74
N THR A 192 21.09 4.28 15.45
CA THR A 192 20.58 3.04 14.83
C THR A 192 21.48 2.61 13.67
N PRO A 193 21.97 1.35 13.64
CA PRO A 193 22.70 0.82 12.51
C PRO A 193 21.87 0.90 11.21
N LEU A 194 22.51 1.25 10.09
CA LEU A 194 21.80 1.40 8.82
C LEU A 194 21.01 0.13 8.40
N PRO A 195 21.56 -1.10 8.50
CA PRO A 195 20.77 -2.31 8.22
C PRO A 195 19.49 -2.42 9.05
N ASP A 196 19.52 -1.98 10.32
CA ASP A 196 18.34 -1.97 11.17
C ASP A 196 17.32 -0.92 10.74
N ILE A 197 17.76 0.24 10.26
CA ILE A 197 16.88 1.27 9.69
C ILE A 197 16.21 0.70 8.44
N VAL A 198 16.98 0.16 7.49
CA VAL A 198 16.43 -0.32 6.22
C VAL A 198 15.52 -1.53 6.44
N GLY A 199 15.91 -2.50 7.27
CA GLY A 199 15.11 -3.70 7.53
C GLY A 199 13.78 -3.47 8.26
N ARG A 200 13.55 -2.28 8.81
CA ARG A 200 12.30 -1.92 9.52
C ARG A 200 11.42 -0.93 8.76
N ASN A 201 11.94 -0.38 7.66
CA ASN A 201 11.32 0.72 6.94
C ASN A 201 11.20 0.36 5.45
N TRP A 202 10.48 1.20 4.71
CA TRP A 202 10.24 0.94 3.31
C TRP A 202 11.42 1.41 2.46
N LEU A 203 12.18 0.45 1.93
CA LEU A 203 13.22 0.70 0.94
C LEU A 203 12.64 0.63 -0.47
N VAL A 204 12.87 1.68 -1.25
CA VAL A 204 12.71 1.71 -2.71
C VAL A 204 14.11 1.78 -3.31
N ARG A 205 14.57 0.65 -3.87
CA ARG A 205 15.89 0.61 -4.52
C ARG A 205 15.85 1.29 -5.87
N TYR A 206 16.97 1.89 -6.26
CA TYR A 206 17.07 2.57 -7.55
C TYR A 206 16.85 1.63 -8.74
N GLU A 207 17.24 0.37 -8.64
CA GLU A 207 17.03 -0.64 -9.69
C GLU A 207 15.55 -1.02 -9.87
N GLN A 208 14.69 -0.68 -8.90
CA GLN A 208 13.27 -0.91 -9.02
C GLN A 208 12.56 0.21 -9.79
N VAL A 209 13.19 1.37 -9.96
CA VAL A 209 12.61 2.54 -10.62
C VAL A 209 12.72 2.37 -12.14
N VAL A 210 11.58 2.36 -12.82
CA VAL A 210 11.51 2.29 -14.30
C VAL A 210 11.29 3.66 -14.94
N ALA A 211 10.70 4.60 -14.20
CA ALA A 211 10.61 5.99 -14.61
C ALA A 211 10.65 6.91 -13.39
N ALA A 212 11.23 8.08 -13.56
CA ALA A 212 11.24 9.13 -12.55
C ALA A 212 10.98 10.48 -13.21
N THR A 213 10.25 11.36 -12.54
CA THR A 213 9.95 12.71 -13.03
C THR A 213 10.05 13.70 -11.89
N ILE A 214 10.72 14.83 -12.12
CA ILE A 214 10.68 15.98 -11.21
C ILE A 214 9.76 17.02 -11.85
N THR A 215 8.62 17.27 -11.21
CA THR A 215 7.65 18.26 -11.69
C THR A 215 7.96 19.66 -11.18
N LYS A 216 8.61 19.77 -10.01
CA LYS A 216 9.03 21.03 -9.42
C LYS A 216 10.30 20.84 -8.62
N SER A 217 11.26 21.76 -8.77
CA SER A 217 12.53 21.68 -8.04
C SER A 217 12.44 22.26 -6.62
N ILE A 218 11.56 23.24 -6.36
CA ILE A 218 11.42 23.88 -5.04
C ILE A 218 9.95 24.20 -4.70
N PRO A 219 9.35 23.56 -3.68
CA PRO A 219 9.84 22.36 -3.00
C PRO A 219 9.92 21.22 -4.01
N LEU A 220 10.86 20.32 -3.79
CA LEU A 220 11.09 19.18 -4.66
C LEU A 220 9.81 18.32 -4.72
N THR A 221 9.24 18.20 -5.91
CA THR A 221 8.01 17.45 -6.18
C THR A 221 8.24 16.60 -7.41
N GLY A 222 7.76 15.37 -7.38
CA GLY A 222 7.93 14.45 -8.49
C GLY A 222 7.16 13.15 -8.32
N GLU A 223 7.42 12.24 -9.24
CA GLU A 223 6.84 10.91 -9.28
C GLU A 223 7.93 9.87 -9.60
N LEU A 224 7.80 8.70 -9.00
CA LEU A 224 8.55 7.49 -9.35
C LEU A 224 7.56 6.43 -9.81
N GLU A 225 7.87 5.73 -10.89
CA GLU A 225 7.20 4.51 -11.32
C GLU A 225 8.16 3.34 -11.10
N LEU A 226 7.67 2.31 -10.41
CA LEU A 226 8.44 1.10 -10.11
C LEU A 226 8.11 -0.02 -11.10
N TYR A 227 8.99 -1.02 -11.22
CA TYR A 227 8.84 -2.12 -12.18
C TYR A 227 7.59 -2.99 -11.93
N ASP A 228 7.03 -2.96 -10.74
CA ASP A 228 5.78 -3.64 -10.38
C ASP A 228 4.51 -2.83 -10.73
N GLY A 229 4.69 -1.64 -11.31
CA GLY A 229 3.63 -0.71 -11.68
C GLY A 229 3.27 0.30 -10.59
N LEU A 230 3.87 0.21 -9.40
CA LEU A 230 3.59 1.14 -8.31
C LEU A 230 4.06 2.55 -8.68
N ARG A 231 3.18 3.54 -8.44
CA ARG A 231 3.51 4.95 -8.62
C ARG A 231 3.58 5.68 -7.29
N LEU A 232 4.72 6.31 -7.06
CA LEU A 232 5.01 7.07 -5.85
C LEU A 232 5.09 8.55 -6.21
N SER A 233 4.02 9.28 -5.92
CA SER A 233 4.09 10.74 -5.88
C SER A 233 4.86 11.14 -4.62
N PHE A 234 5.89 11.97 -4.75
CA PHE A 234 6.65 12.47 -3.61
C PHE A 234 6.72 14.00 -3.62
N LYS A 235 6.67 14.59 -2.43
CA LYS A 235 6.66 16.05 -2.24
C LYS A 235 7.38 16.45 -0.96
N GLU A 236 8.43 17.23 -1.11
CA GLU A 236 9.13 17.91 -0.03
C GLU A 236 8.16 18.84 0.73
N SER A 237 8.23 18.78 2.06
CA SER A 237 7.49 19.72 2.91
C SER A 237 8.11 21.10 2.86
N TRP A 238 7.28 22.13 2.74
CA TRP A 238 7.73 23.54 2.66
C TRP A 238 8.45 23.99 3.94
N ILE A 239 8.07 23.43 5.07
CA ILE A 239 8.64 23.71 6.40
C ILE A 239 9.45 22.52 6.92
N GLY A 240 9.66 21.50 6.09
CA GLY A 240 10.43 20.31 6.43
C GLY A 240 11.88 20.68 6.72
N GLN A 241 12.46 20.01 7.71
CA GLN A 241 13.87 20.15 8.01
C GLN A 241 14.67 19.10 7.25
N SER A 242 15.88 19.47 6.86
CA SER A 242 16.82 18.60 6.18
C SER A 242 18.02 18.34 7.08
N LEU A 243 18.68 17.18 6.91
CA LEU A 243 19.85 16.83 7.69
C LEU A 243 21.00 17.80 7.37
N THR A 244 21.21 18.09 6.09
CA THR A 244 22.15 19.10 5.60
C THR A 244 21.42 20.19 4.80
N ASP A 245 22.14 21.24 4.40
CA ASP A 245 21.59 22.27 3.50
C ASP A 245 21.60 21.80 2.04
N GLU A 246 22.36 20.75 1.71
CA GLU A 246 22.52 20.16 0.38
C GLU A 246 21.52 19.03 0.10
N THR A 247 20.73 18.61 1.09
CA THR A 247 19.81 17.46 1.00
C THR A 247 18.95 17.49 -0.25
N ARG A 248 18.41 18.66 -0.63
CA ARG A 248 17.59 18.78 -1.84
C ARG A 248 18.39 18.48 -3.10
N GLU A 249 19.63 18.98 -3.18
CA GLU A 249 20.51 18.73 -4.32
C GLU A 249 20.89 17.26 -4.40
N VAL A 250 21.20 16.64 -3.25
CA VAL A 250 21.48 15.20 -3.14
C VAL A 250 20.27 14.36 -3.57
N THR A 251 19.07 14.64 -3.05
CA THR A 251 17.85 13.92 -3.45
C THR A 251 17.57 14.11 -4.94
N THR A 252 17.74 15.33 -5.45
CA THR A 252 17.57 15.61 -6.87
C THR A 252 18.56 14.82 -7.73
N ALA A 253 19.83 14.76 -7.33
CA ALA A 253 20.86 13.99 -8.04
C ALA A 253 20.56 12.49 -8.03
N ALA A 254 20.13 11.95 -6.89
CA ALA A 254 19.68 10.57 -6.76
C ALA A 254 18.53 10.25 -7.73
N LEU A 255 17.51 11.11 -7.80
CA LEU A 255 16.39 10.93 -8.73
C LEU A 255 16.82 11.04 -10.20
N CYS A 256 17.73 11.96 -10.52
CA CYS A 256 18.29 12.08 -11.87
C CYS A 256 19.10 10.83 -12.27
N SER A 257 19.74 10.14 -11.32
CA SER A 257 20.50 8.91 -11.59
C SER A 257 19.61 7.76 -12.08
N VAL A 258 18.33 7.77 -11.73
CA VAL A 258 17.30 6.82 -12.20
C VAL A 258 16.44 7.38 -13.33
N GLY A 259 16.94 8.40 -14.04
CA GLY A 259 16.32 8.91 -15.27
C GLY A 259 15.37 10.09 -15.08
N ALA A 260 15.27 10.69 -13.88
CA ALA A 260 14.49 11.91 -13.73
C ALA A 260 15.06 13.06 -14.55
N VAL A 261 14.18 13.76 -15.27
CA VAL A 261 14.53 15.00 -15.98
C VAL A 261 14.15 16.19 -15.10
N LYS A 262 15.09 17.13 -14.94
CA LYS A 262 14.82 18.41 -14.27
C LYS A 262 13.95 19.29 -15.16
N PRO A 263 12.92 19.97 -14.61
CA PRO A 263 12.12 20.93 -15.35
C PRO A 263 12.91 22.18 -15.73
#